data_AF-A0A2G2F9N6-F1
#
_entry.id   AF-A0A2G2F9N6-F1
#
_cell.length_a   1.000
_cell.length_b   1.000
_cell.length_c   1.000
_cell.angle_alpha   90.00
_cell.angle_beta   90.00
_cell.angle_gamma   90.00
#
_symmetry.space_group_name_H-M   'P 1'
#
loop_
_entity.id
_entity.type
_entity.pdbx_description
1 polymer ?
#
loop_
_entity_poly.entity_id
_entity_poly.type
_entity_poly.pdbx_seq_one_letter_code
_entity_poly.pdbx_strand_id
1 'polypeptide(L)'
;MYAQKQEKTAYEKKVTELTIKYFAICYYGNNKSLSMFEKAELQMYTNGEEARSFILGLGIINYSMHHTENEVKKLITQINRDFKSAEKLKTSVDFQREKETKLKKERLAKEKKHKETREVYLKTDKGRIYNNIATSFSRWNEKGEFEKEADYKHRLSSQSKETFNKICYEQLKKIIGELNYNLSNKFKRDLSTYNSEEEYFTINFKYNGIAWQNNFSIPISEAKQFKDKWNSLNVDVDYYNWSFVDNSMCPTLVTLLEYDQNDDFYDHEREQNKKPINKYIFPYTQKNSSEISINFDNLDIKNEYLKGYIFKFSEVKLIERAIRKEELLIDSLELETFNLKLDSIFQEYNNQLLKNPYNSDKMVMESFDKIGTDLKADYNQTLTEVRQIKFNQYKSSIQKTFYDLNTKIEKELKSTNPTEFCRIYFTINPDEKNKADKKYLECRCNYKSRTDFDIRFVESRIYSCNCRETKYREHAKLFLNKEEFDDFYDQGEVIFNKEIEARSIEKEKEMVIAFINENSSDIEKLDFKDVNNNPSDKFVSFYYKTINDYKSKSYYLVIVEILIENNNKMKKEWLKYGDLFANRVKFYEAYTEENYKQKLKELKKRK
;
A
#
# COMPACT_ATOMS: atom_id res chain seq x y z
N MET A 1 14.41 -17.71 -51.89
CA MET A 1 14.07 -17.29 -53.26
C MET A 1 15.15 -17.83 -54.18
N TYR A 2 14.88 -18.92 -54.90
CA TYR A 2 15.84 -19.51 -55.85
C TYR A 2 16.17 -18.45 -56.91
N ALA A 3 17.44 -18.06 -57.03
CA ALA A 3 17.89 -17.22 -58.12
C ALA A 3 17.63 -17.99 -59.42
N GLN A 4 16.61 -17.58 -60.19
CA GLN A 4 16.50 -18.00 -61.59
C GLN A 4 17.86 -17.72 -62.23
N LYS A 5 18.52 -18.77 -62.74
CA LYS A 5 19.72 -18.62 -63.57
C LYS A 5 19.32 -17.76 -64.77
N GLN A 6 19.51 -16.45 -64.65
CA GLN A 6 19.29 -15.53 -65.76
C GLN A 6 20.27 -15.93 -66.87
N GLU A 7 19.73 -16.06 -68.08
CA GLU A 7 20.53 -16.48 -69.22
C GLU A 7 21.60 -15.43 -69.52
N LYS A 8 22.84 -15.88 -69.73
CA LYS A 8 23.96 -14.99 -70.07
C LYS A 8 23.72 -14.34 -71.44
N THR A 9 23.95 -13.04 -71.55
CA THR A 9 23.87 -12.31 -72.83
C THR A 9 24.96 -12.80 -73.80
N ALA A 10 24.84 -12.45 -75.09
CA ALA A 10 25.88 -12.75 -76.09
C ALA A 10 27.23 -12.12 -75.69
N TYR A 11 27.21 -10.91 -75.13
CA TYR A 11 28.38 -10.26 -74.55
C TYR A 11 28.96 -11.05 -73.37
N GLU A 12 28.15 -11.41 -72.37
CA GLU A 12 28.62 -12.15 -71.19
C GLU A 12 29.19 -13.53 -71.55
N LYS A 13 28.56 -14.23 -72.52
CA LYS A 13 29.06 -15.49 -73.07
C LYS A 13 30.43 -15.27 -73.74
N LYS A 14 30.58 -14.21 -74.55
CA LYS A 14 31.84 -13.91 -75.24
C LYS A 14 32.96 -13.49 -74.29
N VAL A 15 32.65 -12.69 -73.27
CA VAL A 15 33.61 -12.30 -72.23
C VAL A 15 34.09 -13.52 -71.46
N THR A 16 33.19 -14.43 -71.04
CA THR A 16 33.59 -15.69 -70.40
C THR A 16 34.46 -16.56 -71.32
N GLU A 17 34.11 -16.67 -72.60
CA GLU A 17 34.93 -17.41 -73.60
C GLU A 17 36.33 -16.82 -73.73
N LEU A 18 36.46 -15.50 -73.84
CA LEU A 18 37.74 -14.81 -73.90
C LEU A 18 38.55 -14.96 -72.62
N THR A 19 37.91 -14.87 -71.44
CA THR A 19 38.58 -15.10 -70.15
C THR A 19 39.16 -16.51 -70.09
N ILE A 20 38.41 -17.54 -70.50
CA ILE A 20 38.87 -18.93 -70.50
C ILE A 20 39.98 -19.14 -71.54
N LYS A 21 39.82 -18.60 -72.76
CA LYS A 21 40.84 -18.65 -73.82
C LYS A 21 42.17 -18.09 -73.31
N TYR A 22 42.15 -16.88 -72.76
CA TYR A 22 43.37 -16.20 -72.35
C TYR A 22 43.95 -16.76 -71.06
N PHE A 23 43.12 -17.20 -70.11
CA PHE A 23 43.63 -17.97 -68.97
C PHE A 23 44.36 -19.24 -69.43
N ALA A 24 43.79 -19.98 -70.39
CA ALA A 24 44.40 -21.20 -70.92
C ALA A 24 45.74 -20.92 -71.62
N ILE A 25 45.79 -19.89 -72.46
CA ILE A 25 47.03 -19.42 -73.11
C ILE A 25 48.08 -19.06 -72.07
N CYS A 26 47.70 -18.29 -71.06
CA CYS A 26 48.59 -17.78 -70.03
C CYS A 26 49.11 -18.87 -69.07
N TYR A 27 48.27 -19.86 -68.77
CA TYR A 27 48.53 -20.85 -67.72
C TYR A 27 49.04 -22.19 -68.26
N TYR A 28 48.55 -22.64 -69.42
CA TYR A 28 48.89 -23.93 -70.03
C TYR A 28 49.68 -23.81 -71.34
N GLY A 29 49.86 -22.60 -71.88
CA GLY A 29 50.55 -22.34 -73.14
C GLY A 29 49.67 -22.49 -74.39
N ASN A 30 50.11 -21.91 -75.51
CA ASN A 30 49.33 -21.78 -76.76
C ASN A 30 48.90 -23.11 -77.42
N ASN A 31 49.50 -24.24 -77.04
CA ASN A 31 49.35 -25.52 -77.77
C ASN A 31 48.49 -26.56 -77.03
N LYS A 32 48.02 -26.30 -75.80
CA LYS A 32 47.20 -27.26 -75.05
C LYS A 32 45.71 -26.97 -75.22
N SER A 33 44.98 -27.89 -75.87
CA SER A 33 43.51 -27.85 -75.86
C SER A 33 43.00 -28.27 -74.48
N LEU A 34 42.20 -27.42 -73.84
CA LEU A 34 41.55 -27.77 -72.57
C LEU A 34 40.57 -28.94 -72.79
N SER A 35 40.64 -29.93 -71.90
CA SER A 35 39.66 -31.01 -71.83
C SER A 35 38.25 -30.48 -71.53
N MET A 36 37.23 -31.28 -71.81
CA MET A 36 35.84 -30.92 -71.51
C MET A 36 35.64 -30.60 -70.02
N PHE A 37 36.32 -31.33 -69.14
CA PHE A 37 36.27 -31.12 -67.69
C PHE A 37 36.95 -29.81 -67.26
N GLU A 38 38.17 -29.53 -67.74
CA GLU A 38 38.88 -28.27 -67.43
C GLU A 38 38.11 -27.04 -67.95
N LYS A 39 37.45 -27.15 -69.11
CA LYS A 39 36.58 -26.07 -69.63
C LYS A 39 35.35 -25.84 -68.75
N ALA A 40 34.69 -26.92 -68.30
CA ALA A 40 33.52 -26.81 -67.43
C ALA A 40 33.87 -26.21 -66.06
N GLU A 41 35.02 -26.61 -65.51
CA GLU A 41 35.52 -26.11 -64.23
C GLU A 41 35.86 -24.61 -64.31
N LEU A 42 36.59 -24.18 -65.34
CA LEU A 42 36.89 -22.76 -65.56
C LEU A 42 35.62 -21.93 -65.81
N GLN A 43 34.60 -22.48 -66.45
CA GLN A 43 33.29 -21.81 -66.60
C GLN A 43 32.59 -21.58 -65.25
N MET A 44 32.77 -22.49 -64.28
CA MET A 44 32.26 -22.31 -62.92
C MET A 44 33.03 -21.22 -62.17
N TYR A 45 34.37 -21.21 -62.25
CA TYR A 45 35.22 -20.21 -61.60
C TYR A 45 35.14 -18.81 -62.23
N THR A 46 34.66 -18.72 -63.47
CA THR A 46 34.48 -17.44 -64.19
C THR A 46 33.04 -16.94 -64.13
N ASN A 47 32.28 -17.37 -63.12
CA ASN A 47 30.90 -16.92 -62.94
C ASN A 47 30.87 -15.58 -62.17
N GLY A 48 30.60 -14.50 -62.90
CA GLY A 48 30.60 -13.13 -62.37
C GLY A 48 31.81 -12.34 -62.82
N GLU A 49 31.68 -11.01 -62.87
CA GLU A 49 32.71 -10.11 -63.37
C GLU A 49 33.99 -10.14 -62.52
N GLU A 50 33.85 -10.08 -61.20
CA GLU A 50 34.99 -10.09 -60.26
C GLU A 50 35.78 -11.39 -60.34
N ALA A 51 35.09 -12.54 -60.43
CA ALA A 51 35.72 -13.84 -60.56
C ALA A 51 36.46 -14.00 -61.91
N ARG A 52 35.90 -13.47 -63.00
CA ARG A 52 36.59 -13.43 -64.31
C ARG A 52 37.87 -12.62 -64.28
N SER A 53 37.80 -11.41 -63.72
CA SER A 53 38.95 -10.51 -63.62
C SER A 53 40.05 -11.12 -62.76
N PHE A 54 39.67 -11.77 -61.65
CA PHE A 54 40.61 -12.47 -60.76
C PHE A 54 41.31 -13.64 -61.47
N ILE A 55 40.55 -14.54 -62.09
CA ILE A 55 41.11 -15.71 -62.80
C ILE A 55 42.03 -15.27 -63.94
N LEU A 56 41.61 -14.30 -64.75
CA LEU A 56 42.45 -13.76 -65.83
C LEU A 56 43.73 -13.12 -65.29
N GLY A 57 43.63 -12.38 -64.17
CA GLY A 57 44.78 -11.78 -63.49
C GLY A 57 45.81 -12.83 -63.04
N LEU A 58 45.35 -13.93 -62.43
CA LEU A 58 46.21 -15.05 -62.05
C LEU A 58 46.93 -15.67 -63.26
N GLY A 59 46.20 -15.87 -64.36
CA GLY A 59 46.78 -16.34 -65.61
C GLY A 59 47.90 -15.41 -66.09
N ILE A 60 47.63 -14.11 -66.19
CA ILE A 60 48.61 -13.12 -66.66
C ILE A 60 49.86 -13.08 -65.75
N ILE A 61 49.68 -13.16 -64.43
CA ILE A 61 50.80 -13.24 -63.48
C ILE A 61 51.66 -14.49 -63.76
N ASN A 62 51.04 -15.66 -63.88
CA ASN A 62 51.74 -16.90 -64.19
C ASN A 62 52.50 -16.81 -65.53
N TYR A 63 51.86 -16.26 -66.57
CA TYR A 63 52.50 -16.05 -67.87
C TYR A 63 53.72 -15.14 -67.78
N SER A 64 53.62 -14.05 -66.99
CA SER A 64 54.70 -13.09 -66.78
C SER A 64 55.93 -13.66 -66.05
N MET A 65 55.76 -14.73 -65.27
CA MET A 65 56.87 -15.41 -64.60
C MET A 65 57.75 -16.22 -65.56
N HIS A 66 57.25 -16.52 -66.77
CA HIS A 66 57.91 -17.41 -67.72
C HIS A 66 58.19 -16.78 -69.10
N HIS A 67 57.84 -15.50 -69.29
CA HIS A 67 57.98 -14.79 -70.58
C HIS A 67 58.59 -13.41 -70.39
N THR A 68 59.16 -12.85 -71.46
CA THR A 68 59.77 -11.52 -71.44
C THR A 68 58.71 -10.42 -71.37
N GLU A 69 59.10 -9.24 -70.88
CA GLU A 69 58.21 -8.08 -70.76
C GLU A 69 57.54 -7.70 -72.10
N ASN A 70 58.29 -7.81 -73.20
CA ASN A 70 57.77 -7.52 -74.55
C ASN A 70 56.69 -8.51 -75.00
N GLU A 71 56.83 -9.79 -74.63
CA GLU A 71 55.83 -10.83 -74.93
C GLU A 71 54.57 -10.64 -74.09
N VAL A 72 54.73 -10.33 -72.80
CA VAL A 72 53.62 -10.01 -71.89
C VAL A 72 52.87 -8.78 -72.37
N LYS A 73 53.56 -7.70 -72.77
CA LYS A 73 52.95 -6.49 -73.33
C LYS A 73 52.17 -6.77 -74.61
N LYS A 74 52.71 -7.59 -75.52
CA LYS A 74 52.00 -8.00 -76.75
C LYS A 74 50.73 -8.77 -76.41
N LEU A 75 50.80 -9.72 -75.48
CA LEU A 75 49.64 -10.51 -75.06
C LEU A 75 48.58 -9.65 -74.39
N ILE A 76 48.94 -8.79 -73.45
CA ILE A 76 48.00 -7.85 -72.79
C ILE A 76 47.36 -6.92 -73.83
N THR A 77 48.12 -6.44 -74.81
CA THR A 77 47.57 -5.62 -75.90
C THR A 77 46.54 -6.40 -76.70
N GLN A 78 46.79 -7.68 -76.99
CA GLN A 78 45.85 -8.53 -77.71
C GLN A 78 44.60 -8.85 -76.88
N ILE A 79 44.77 -9.18 -75.60
CA ILE A 79 43.67 -9.35 -74.63
C ILE A 79 42.77 -8.11 -74.66
N ASN A 80 43.35 -6.92 -74.48
CA ASN A 80 42.60 -5.66 -74.46
C ASN A 80 41.85 -5.40 -75.79
N ARG A 81 42.46 -5.70 -76.94
CA ARG A 81 41.79 -5.58 -78.25
C ARG A 81 40.60 -6.52 -78.39
N ASP A 82 40.74 -7.77 -77.97
CA ASP A 82 39.69 -8.78 -78.08
C ASP A 82 38.52 -8.47 -77.14
N PHE A 83 38.80 -8.10 -75.89
CA PHE A 83 37.76 -7.68 -74.94
C PHE A 83 37.06 -6.40 -75.38
N LYS A 84 37.79 -5.41 -75.92
CA LYS A 84 37.20 -4.20 -76.50
C LYS A 84 36.32 -4.51 -77.72
N SER A 85 36.70 -5.51 -78.51
CA SER A 85 35.89 -5.95 -79.64
C SER A 85 34.60 -6.64 -79.16
N ALA A 86 34.65 -7.39 -78.06
CA ALA A 86 33.49 -8.01 -77.45
C ALA A 86 32.46 -6.99 -76.94
N GLU A 87 32.87 -5.78 -76.52
CA GLU A 87 31.95 -4.72 -76.11
C GLU A 87 30.90 -4.36 -77.18
N LYS A 88 31.19 -4.59 -78.47
CA LYS A 88 30.23 -4.40 -79.56
C LYS A 88 29.02 -5.34 -79.49
N LEU A 89 29.10 -6.41 -78.70
CA LEU A 89 28.02 -7.38 -78.47
C LEU A 89 27.10 -6.98 -77.30
N LYS A 90 27.40 -5.87 -76.59
CA LYS A 90 26.56 -5.38 -75.49
C LYS A 90 25.17 -5.03 -76.00
N THR A 91 24.18 -5.51 -75.26
CA THR A 91 22.77 -5.23 -75.50
C THR A 91 22.23 -4.24 -74.47
N SER A 92 20.99 -3.77 -74.67
CA SER A 92 20.31 -2.89 -73.70
C SER A 92 20.27 -3.48 -72.29
N VAL A 93 20.21 -4.82 -72.15
CA VAL A 93 20.19 -5.51 -70.85
C VAL A 93 21.54 -5.37 -70.15
N ASP A 94 22.65 -5.48 -70.88
CA ASP A 94 24.01 -5.32 -70.34
C ASP A 94 24.21 -3.88 -69.83
N PHE A 95 23.78 -2.88 -70.61
CA PHE A 95 23.87 -1.47 -70.21
C PHE A 95 22.98 -1.15 -68.99
N GLN A 96 21.80 -1.76 -68.87
CA GLN A 96 20.92 -1.60 -67.70
C GLN A 96 21.56 -2.19 -66.44
N ARG A 97 22.12 -3.40 -66.52
CA ARG A 97 22.79 -4.07 -65.38
C ARG A 97 24.03 -3.31 -64.91
N GLU A 98 24.84 -2.78 -65.84
CA GLU A 98 25.99 -1.93 -65.51
C GLU A 98 25.55 -0.66 -64.77
N LYS A 99 24.48 -0.02 -65.23
CA LYS A 99 23.89 1.17 -64.58
C LYS A 99 23.36 0.86 -63.17
N GLU A 100 22.64 -0.26 -63.00
CA GLU A 100 22.13 -0.69 -61.69
C GLU A 100 23.24 -1.03 -60.70
N THR A 101 24.28 -1.73 -61.16
CA THR A 101 25.44 -2.08 -60.32
C THR A 101 26.19 -0.84 -59.87
N LYS A 102 26.39 0.12 -60.78
CA LYS A 102 27.00 1.42 -60.45
C LYS A 102 26.16 2.19 -59.44
N LEU A 103 24.84 2.26 -59.64
CA LEU A 103 23.92 2.92 -58.71
C LEU A 103 23.93 2.26 -57.33
N LYS A 104 23.99 0.93 -57.26
CA LYS A 104 24.06 0.18 -55.99
C LYS A 104 25.37 0.44 -55.25
N LYS A 105 26.51 0.43 -55.96
CA LYS A 105 27.82 0.79 -55.38
C LYS A 105 27.84 2.23 -54.87
N GLU A 106 27.27 3.17 -55.62
CA GLU A 106 27.14 4.57 -55.20
C GLU A 106 26.25 4.74 -53.96
N ARG A 107 25.12 4.02 -53.87
CA ARG A 107 24.24 4.01 -52.69
C ARG A 107 24.96 3.48 -51.45
N LEU A 108 25.60 2.32 -51.55
CA LEU A 108 26.36 1.72 -50.45
C LEU A 108 27.51 2.61 -49.97
N ALA A 109 28.23 3.26 -50.91
CA ALA A 109 29.28 4.21 -50.57
C ALA A 109 28.72 5.46 -49.84
N LYS A 110 27.57 5.98 -50.29
CA LYS A 110 26.89 7.11 -49.61
C LYS A 110 26.41 6.72 -48.22
N GLU A 111 25.80 5.55 -48.05
CA GLU A 111 25.35 5.04 -46.75
C GLU A 111 26.52 4.82 -45.78
N LYS A 112 27.61 4.22 -46.26
CA LYS A 112 28.83 4.03 -45.46
C LYS A 112 29.41 5.37 -45.02
N LYS A 113 29.58 6.32 -45.93
CA LYS A 113 30.08 7.67 -45.62
C LYS A 113 29.17 8.41 -44.64
N HIS A 114 27.85 8.27 -44.79
CA HIS A 114 26.87 8.86 -43.87
C HIS A 114 26.96 8.24 -42.47
N LYS A 115 27.10 6.92 -42.37
CA LYS A 115 27.28 6.20 -41.10
C LYS A 115 28.57 6.61 -40.40
N GLU A 116 29.69 6.66 -41.12
CA GLU A 116 30.97 7.13 -40.59
C GLU A 116 30.89 8.57 -40.08
N THR A 117 30.25 9.47 -40.85
CA THR A 117 30.06 10.87 -40.45
C THR A 117 29.23 10.97 -39.16
N ARG A 118 28.15 10.17 -39.06
CA ARG A 118 27.30 10.11 -37.86
C ARG A 118 28.06 9.58 -36.65
N GLU A 119 28.86 8.53 -36.81
CA GLU A 119 29.68 7.97 -35.72
C GLU A 119 30.73 8.96 -35.23
N VAL A 120 31.34 9.75 -36.11
CA VAL A 120 32.26 10.83 -35.72
C VAL A 120 31.52 11.93 -34.98
N TYR A 121 30.35 12.36 -35.46
CA TYR A 121 29.53 13.38 -34.78
C TYR A 121 29.13 12.94 -33.37
N LEU A 122 28.68 11.69 -33.19
CA LEU A 122 28.26 11.15 -31.89
C LEU A 122 29.38 11.09 -30.84
N LYS A 123 30.66 11.14 -31.26
CA LYS A 123 31.82 11.22 -30.36
C LYS A 123 32.14 12.65 -29.90
N THR A 124 31.54 13.67 -30.51
CA THR A 124 31.68 15.06 -30.09
C THR A 124 30.79 15.37 -28.88
N ASP A 125 31.10 16.43 -28.13
CA ASP A 125 30.30 16.83 -26.97
C ASP A 125 28.85 17.13 -27.41
N LYS A 126 28.69 17.90 -28.49
CA LYS A 126 27.38 18.24 -29.06
C LYS A 126 26.60 17.00 -29.51
N GLY A 127 27.23 16.10 -30.26
CA GLY A 127 26.56 14.89 -30.73
C GLY A 127 26.16 13.95 -29.59
N ARG A 128 27.00 13.83 -28.55
CA ARG A 128 26.69 13.05 -27.35
C ARG A 128 25.52 13.65 -26.57
N ILE A 129 25.48 14.98 -26.37
CA ILE A 129 24.37 15.70 -25.73
C ILE A 129 23.06 15.42 -26.48
N TYR A 130 23.04 15.66 -27.80
CA TYR A 130 21.86 15.47 -28.63
C TYR A 130 21.36 14.02 -28.60
N ASN A 131 22.27 13.05 -28.72
CA ASN A 131 21.92 11.63 -28.69
C ASN A 131 21.35 11.19 -27.34
N ASN A 132 21.93 11.66 -26.24
CA ASN A 132 21.45 11.34 -24.90
C ASN A 132 20.07 11.95 -24.64
N ILE A 133 19.88 13.23 -25.00
CA ILE A 133 18.58 13.90 -24.89
C ILE A 133 17.54 13.17 -25.75
N ALA A 134 17.86 12.86 -27.01
CA ALA A 134 16.95 12.15 -27.89
C ALA A 134 16.57 10.78 -27.32
N THR A 135 17.55 10.01 -26.84
CA THR A 135 17.29 8.68 -26.25
C THR A 135 16.42 8.77 -25.01
N SER A 136 16.72 9.69 -24.09
CA SER A 136 15.95 9.88 -22.85
C SER A 136 14.53 10.38 -23.14
N PHE A 137 14.38 11.34 -24.05
CA PHE A 137 13.08 11.89 -24.37
C PHE A 137 12.22 10.89 -25.15
N SER A 138 12.77 10.13 -26.09
CA SER A 138 12.03 9.07 -26.80
C SER A 138 11.43 8.05 -25.83
N ARG A 139 12.19 7.60 -24.83
CA ARG A 139 11.68 6.67 -23.80
C ARG A 139 10.53 7.27 -23.00
N TRP A 140 10.61 8.55 -22.64
CA TRP A 140 9.50 9.22 -21.96
C TRP A 140 8.31 9.45 -22.90
N ASN A 141 8.55 9.80 -24.16
CA ASN A 141 7.54 10.12 -25.16
C ASN A 141 6.73 8.90 -25.61
N GLU A 142 7.26 7.69 -25.44
CA GLU A 142 6.53 6.44 -25.67
C GLU A 142 5.37 6.28 -24.67
N LYS A 143 4.29 5.64 -25.12
CA LYS A 143 3.17 5.28 -24.27
C LYS A 143 3.56 4.11 -23.38
N GLY A 144 3.29 4.23 -22.08
CA GLY A 144 3.54 3.13 -21.13
C GLY A 144 2.61 1.93 -21.32
N GLU A 145 3.09 0.73 -20.97
CA GLU A 145 2.29 -0.51 -21.03
C GLU A 145 0.99 -0.44 -20.21
N PHE A 146 1.04 0.22 -19.05
CA PHE A 146 -0.09 0.39 -18.13
C PHE A 146 -0.71 1.79 -18.17
N GLU A 147 -0.43 2.56 -19.23
CA GLU A 147 -0.93 3.93 -19.39
C GLU A 147 -2.18 3.94 -20.30
N LYS A 148 -3.29 4.50 -19.82
CA LYS A 148 -4.48 4.67 -20.66
C LYS A 148 -4.22 5.70 -21.75
N GLU A 149 -4.90 5.56 -22.88
CA GLU A 149 -4.75 6.49 -24.02
C GLU A 149 -5.07 7.95 -23.65
N ALA A 150 -6.06 8.18 -22.80
CA ALA A 150 -6.42 9.51 -22.33
C ALA A 150 -5.31 10.12 -21.45
N ASP A 151 -4.75 9.32 -20.54
CA ASP A 151 -3.67 9.73 -19.63
C ASP A 151 -2.39 10.03 -20.43
N TYR A 152 -2.08 9.20 -21.43
CA TYR A 152 -0.97 9.41 -22.37
C TYR A 152 -1.08 10.75 -23.12
N LYS A 153 -2.24 11.02 -23.74
CA LYS A 153 -2.48 12.28 -24.44
C LYS A 153 -2.41 13.48 -23.50
N HIS A 154 -3.00 13.36 -22.32
CA HIS A 154 -2.95 14.40 -21.30
C HIS A 154 -1.51 14.69 -20.87
N ARG A 155 -0.72 13.65 -20.55
CA ARG A 155 0.70 13.76 -20.18
C ARG A 155 1.51 14.45 -21.27
N LEU A 156 1.37 14.05 -22.54
CA LEU A 156 2.06 14.72 -23.63
C LEU A 156 1.65 16.20 -23.74
N SER A 157 0.36 16.51 -23.65
CA SER A 157 -0.10 17.90 -23.76
C SER A 157 0.31 18.81 -22.60
N SER A 158 0.43 18.25 -21.40
CA SER A 158 0.62 19.03 -20.16
C SER A 158 2.05 19.05 -19.65
N GLN A 159 2.90 18.09 -20.06
CA GLN A 159 4.23 17.90 -19.45
C GLN A 159 5.38 17.84 -20.47
N SER A 160 5.13 17.88 -21.78
CA SER A 160 6.20 17.71 -22.78
C SER A 160 7.30 18.76 -22.66
N LYS A 161 6.95 20.04 -22.47
CA LYS A 161 7.92 21.14 -22.40
C LYS A 161 8.76 21.06 -21.13
N GLU A 162 8.11 20.89 -19.99
CA GLU A 162 8.74 20.76 -18.68
C GLU A 162 9.67 19.55 -18.65
N THR A 163 9.19 18.40 -19.14
CA THR A 163 9.98 17.17 -19.20
C THR A 163 11.16 17.30 -20.15
N PHE A 164 10.96 17.89 -21.33
CA PHE A 164 12.05 18.12 -22.27
C PHE A 164 13.11 19.05 -21.66
N ASN A 165 12.71 20.15 -21.00
CA ASN A 165 13.62 21.04 -20.30
C ASN A 165 14.39 20.32 -19.19
N LYS A 166 13.71 19.48 -18.38
CA LYS A 166 14.33 18.67 -17.32
C LYS A 166 15.37 17.71 -17.90
N ILE A 167 15.04 16.98 -18.96
CA ILE A 167 15.97 16.08 -19.64
C ILE A 167 17.17 16.84 -20.20
N CYS A 168 16.95 17.98 -20.87
CA CYS A 168 18.05 18.80 -21.39
C CYS A 168 18.99 19.25 -20.25
N TYR A 169 18.42 19.77 -19.16
CA TYR A 169 19.18 20.20 -17.98
C TYR A 169 20.02 19.06 -17.39
N GLU A 170 19.41 17.89 -17.12
CA GLU A 170 20.10 16.74 -16.52
C GLU A 170 21.22 16.20 -17.41
N GLN A 171 21.01 16.10 -18.72
CA GLN A 171 22.05 15.64 -19.65
C GLN A 171 23.22 16.65 -19.75
N LEU A 172 22.93 17.95 -19.77
CA LEU A 172 23.95 18.99 -19.76
C LEU A 172 24.71 19.00 -18.42
N LYS A 173 24.01 18.86 -17.29
CA LYS A 173 24.60 18.75 -15.95
C LYS A 173 25.56 17.59 -15.85
N LYS A 174 25.17 16.41 -16.35
CA LYS A 174 26.04 15.24 -16.39
C LYS A 174 27.31 15.49 -17.21
N ILE A 175 27.16 16.01 -18.43
CA ILE A 175 28.30 16.21 -19.34
C ILE A 175 29.24 17.30 -18.83
N ILE A 176 28.72 18.43 -18.35
CA ILE A 176 29.53 19.48 -17.74
C ILE A 176 30.24 18.94 -16.49
N GLY A 177 29.57 18.14 -15.65
CA GLY A 177 30.20 17.48 -14.50
C GLY A 177 31.38 16.60 -14.90
N GLU A 178 31.23 15.78 -15.95
CA GLU A 178 32.32 14.96 -16.49
C GLU A 178 33.47 15.81 -17.08
N LEU A 179 33.16 16.94 -17.71
CA LEU A 179 34.14 17.87 -18.25
C LEU A 179 34.92 18.61 -17.14
N ASN A 180 34.23 19.00 -16.07
CA ASN A 180 34.82 19.63 -14.88
C ASN A 180 35.70 18.67 -14.09
N TYR A 181 35.28 17.42 -13.93
CA TYR A 181 36.09 16.38 -13.28
C TYR A 181 37.43 16.16 -14.01
N ASN A 182 37.43 16.28 -15.34
CA ASN A 182 38.63 16.12 -16.17
C ASN A 182 39.32 17.45 -16.54
N LEU A 183 38.94 18.56 -15.89
CA LEU A 183 39.39 19.90 -16.27
C LEU A 183 40.91 20.04 -16.18
N SER A 184 41.52 19.59 -15.08
CA SER A 184 42.97 19.66 -14.85
C SER A 184 43.81 18.96 -15.93
N ASN A 185 43.31 17.87 -16.51
CA ASN A 185 44.02 17.10 -17.54
C ASN A 185 43.93 17.75 -18.94
N LYS A 186 42.84 18.48 -19.20
CA LYS A 186 42.53 19.02 -20.53
C LYS A 186 42.79 20.52 -20.65
N PHE A 187 42.87 21.20 -19.53
CA PHE A 187 43.10 22.63 -19.43
C PHE A 187 44.59 22.92 -19.30
N LYS A 188 45.14 23.71 -20.24
CA LYS A 188 46.50 24.22 -20.20
C LYS A 188 46.46 25.73 -20.09
N ARG A 189 47.40 26.28 -19.33
CA ARG A 189 47.55 27.72 -19.13
C ARG A 189 49.01 28.10 -19.16
N ASP A 190 49.31 29.22 -19.80
CA ASP A 190 50.66 29.77 -19.88
C ASP A 190 50.60 31.26 -19.58
N LEU A 191 51.55 31.73 -18.75
CA LEU A 191 51.73 33.12 -18.41
C LEU A 191 52.93 33.67 -19.20
N SER A 192 52.70 34.70 -20.01
CA SER A 192 53.75 35.33 -20.81
C SER A 192 54.61 36.28 -19.95
N THR A 193 55.66 36.86 -20.54
CA THR A 193 56.43 37.93 -19.88
C THR A 193 55.53 39.12 -19.55
N TYR A 194 55.70 39.69 -18.36
CA TYR A 194 54.97 40.87 -17.89
C TYR A 194 55.32 42.10 -18.74
N ASN A 195 54.31 42.88 -19.13
CA ASN A 195 54.52 44.19 -19.75
C ASN A 195 54.52 45.25 -18.66
N SER A 196 55.70 45.81 -18.33
CA SER A 196 55.85 46.83 -17.29
C SER A 196 55.38 48.22 -17.69
N GLU A 197 55.31 48.52 -19.00
CA GLU A 197 54.86 49.83 -19.49
C GLU A 197 53.35 49.97 -19.41
N GLU A 198 52.63 48.88 -19.67
CA GLU A 198 51.16 48.83 -19.75
C GLU A 198 50.53 48.03 -18.59
N GLU A 199 51.36 47.57 -17.64
CA GLU A 199 51.00 46.81 -16.43
C GLU A 199 50.03 45.63 -16.63
N TYR A 200 50.40 44.66 -17.48
CA TYR A 200 49.59 43.45 -17.68
C TYR A 200 50.41 42.19 -17.98
N PHE A 201 49.80 41.03 -17.73
CA PHE A 201 50.24 39.74 -18.27
C PHE A 201 49.38 39.33 -19.47
N THR A 202 50.04 38.85 -20.52
CA THR A 202 49.36 38.02 -21.53
C THR A 202 49.22 36.60 -21.00
N ILE A 203 47.99 36.11 -20.91
CA ILE A 203 47.67 34.75 -20.49
C ILE A 203 47.13 33.98 -21.68
N ASN A 204 47.72 32.82 -21.95
CA ASN A 204 47.24 31.89 -22.97
C ASN A 204 46.58 30.70 -22.29
N PHE A 205 45.36 30.38 -22.72
CA PHE A 205 44.65 29.20 -22.28
C PHE A 205 44.43 28.27 -23.45
N LYS A 206 44.39 26.96 -23.17
CA LYS A 206 44.01 25.93 -24.13
C LYS A 206 43.15 24.88 -23.46
N TYR A 207 41.98 24.62 -24.04
CA TYR A 207 41.03 23.61 -23.57
C TYR A 207 40.49 22.83 -24.77
N ASN A 208 40.50 21.48 -24.70
CA ASN A 208 40.00 20.62 -25.78
C ASN A 208 40.58 20.96 -27.18
N GLY A 209 41.82 21.44 -27.23
CA GLY A 209 42.49 21.83 -28.49
C GLY A 209 42.23 23.27 -28.93
N ILE A 210 41.26 23.96 -28.33
CA ILE A 210 40.92 25.36 -28.61
C ILE A 210 41.76 26.27 -27.71
N ALA A 211 42.45 27.24 -28.31
CA ALA A 211 43.32 28.18 -27.60
C ALA A 211 42.77 29.60 -27.67
N TRP A 212 42.94 30.36 -26.58
CA TRP A 212 42.60 31.78 -26.51
C TRP A 212 43.55 32.54 -25.59
N GLN A 213 43.51 33.87 -25.73
CA GLN A 213 44.40 34.78 -25.02
C GLN A 213 43.58 35.82 -24.26
N ASN A 214 44.03 36.19 -23.07
CA ASN A 214 43.54 37.31 -22.29
C ASN A 214 44.68 38.21 -21.86
N ASN A 215 44.45 39.52 -21.82
CA ASN A 215 45.36 40.45 -21.15
C ASN A 215 44.81 40.69 -19.75
N PHE A 216 45.61 40.38 -18.74
CA PHE A 216 45.27 40.52 -17.33
C PHE A 216 46.04 41.68 -16.72
N SER A 217 45.35 42.80 -16.52
CA SER A 217 45.92 43.99 -15.89
C SER A 217 46.18 43.75 -14.41
N ILE A 218 47.41 43.99 -13.98
CA ILE A 218 47.83 43.87 -12.58
C ILE A 218 48.96 44.86 -12.31
N PRO A 219 48.90 45.67 -11.22
CA PRO A 219 49.94 46.64 -10.92
C PRO A 219 51.31 46.01 -10.73
N ILE A 220 52.37 46.75 -11.07
CA ILE A 220 53.75 46.24 -10.96
C ILE A 220 54.12 45.80 -9.52
N SER A 221 53.50 46.43 -8.51
CA SER A 221 53.66 46.09 -7.09
C SER A 221 53.17 44.67 -6.74
N GLU A 222 52.23 44.13 -7.53
CA GLU A 222 51.58 42.83 -7.27
C GLU A 222 51.98 41.76 -8.30
N ALA A 223 52.47 42.17 -9.47
CA ALA A 223 52.79 41.30 -10.60
C ALA A 223 53.73 40.14 -10.25
N LYS A 224 54.77 40.40 -9.43
CA LYS A 224 55.71 39.35 -8.98
C LYS A 224 55.01 38.29 -8.13
N GLN A 225 54.19 38.71 -7.16
CA GLN A 225 53.49 37.79 -6.27
C GLN A 225 52.49 36.92 -7.04
N PHE A 226 51.76 37.51 -7.99
CA PHE A 226 50.86 36.76 -8.85
C PHE A 226 51.61 35.72 -9.70
N LYS A 227 52.74 36.11 -10.31
CA LYS A 227 53.58 35.21 -11.11
C LYS A 227 54.09 34.02 -10.29
N ASP A 228 54.57 34.27 -9.08
CA ASP A 228 55.09 33.23 -8.18
C ASP A 228 54.00 32.21 -7.78
N LYS A 229 52.73 32.65 -7.74
CA LYS A 229 51.56 31.80 -7.41
C LYS A 229 50.86 31.19 -8.64
N TRP A 230 51.21 31.60 -9.85
CA TRP A 230 50.48 31.24 -11.08
C TRP A 230 50.18 29.74 -11.21
N ASN A 231 51.17 28.90 -10.93
CA ASN A 231 51.06 27.44 -11.07
C ASN A 231 50.25 26.78 -9.95
N SER A 232 50.12 27.42 -8.77
CA SER A 232 49.37 26.88 -7.63
C SER A 232 47.89 27.28 -7.61
N LEU A 233 47.45 28.18 -8.51
CA LEU A 233 46.04 28.56 -8.61
C LEU A 233 45.19 27.39 -9.11
N ASN A 234 44.04 27.14 -8.49
CA ASN A 234 43.11 26.10 -8.95
C ASN A 234 42.22 26.65 -10.07
N VAL A 235 41.95 25.83 -11.08
CA VAL A 235 41.05 26.19 -12.18
C VAL A 235 39.63 25.76 -11.83
N ASP A 236 38.69 26.68 -11.98
CA ASP A 236 37.27 26.43 -11.78
C ASP A 236 36.45 27.00 -12.95
N VAL A 237 35.43 26.25 -13.35
CA VAL A 237 34.46 26.64 -14.38
C VAL A 237 33.07 26.34 -13.85
N ASP A 238 32.34 27.42 -13.55
CA ASP A 238 30.97 27.34 -13.10
C ASP A 238 30.06 26.66 -14.15
N TYR A 239 29.08 25.89 -13.66
CA TYR A 239 28.15 25.13 -14.48
C TYR A 239 27.45 25.97 -15.56
N TYR A 240 27.18 27.24 -15.29
CA TYR A 240 26.45 28.12 -16.21
C TYR A 240 27.34 28.78 -17.28
N ASN A 241 28.67 28.59 -17.20
CA ASN A 241 29.64 29.29 -18.05
C ASN A 241 30.17 28.41 -19.18
N TRP A 242 29.27 27.95 -20.05
CA TRP A 242 29.61 27.05 -21.16
C TRP A 242 28.93 27.45 -22.47
N SER A 243 29.61 27.18 -23.59
CA SER A 243 29.13 27.41 -24.95
C SER A 243 29.57 26.29 -25.90
N PHE A 244 29.00 26.24 -27.10
CA PHE A 244 29.53 25.42 -28.17
C PHE A 244 30.51 26.21 -29.04
N VAL A 245 31.67 25.62 -29.26
CA VAL A 245 32.60 26.01 -30.33
C VAL A 245 32.64 24.81 -31.29
N ASP A 246 32.07 25.00 -32.48
CA ASP A 246 31.75 23.94 -33.42
C ASP A 246 30.90 22.81 -32.78
N ASN A 247 31.51 21.65 -32.53
CA ASN A 247 30.87 20.49 -31.88
C ASN A 247 31.41 20.20 -30.48
N SER A 248 32.30 21.04 -29.96
CA SER A 248 32.93 20.89 -28.65
C SER A 248 32.37 21.88 -27.64
N MET A 249 32.28 21.45 -26.38
CA MET A 249 31.93 22.33 -25.28
C MET A 249 33.16 23.09 -24.81
N CYS A 250 33.01 24.39 -24.60
CA CYS A 250 34.08 25.27 -24.12
C CYS A 250 33.58 26.23 -23.05
N PRO A 251 34.42 26.55 -22.04
CA PRO A 251 34.08 27.52 -21.02
C PRO A 251 33.93 28.92 -21.63
N THR A 252 32.91 29.66 -21.23
CA THR A 252 32.76 31.09 -21.56
C THR A 252 33.48 31.98 -20.56
N LEU A 253 33.75 31.45 -19.36
CA LEU A 253 34.42 32.13 -18.27
C LEU A 253 35.21 31.10 -17.46
N VAL A 254 36.50 31.38 -17.23
CA VAL A 254 37.35 30.57 -16.36
C VAL A 254 37.70 31.38 -15.13
N THR A 255 37.60 30.77 -13.95
CA THR A 255 38.03 31.37 -12.70
C THR A 255 39.28 30.65 -12.20
N LEU A 256 40.32 31.40 -11.85
CA LEU A 256 41.46 30.89 -11.11
C LEU A 256 41.31 31.26 -9.63
N LEU A 257 41.44 30.28 -8.77
CA LEU A 257 41.17 30.37 -7.34
C LEU A 257 42.46 30.20 -6.54
N GLU A 258 42.71 31.14 -5.64
CA GLU A 258 43.78 31.06 -4.65
C GLU A 258 43.22 30.60 -3.31
N TYR A 259 43.84 29.60 -2.69
CA TYR A 259 43.45 29.08 -1.39
C TYR A 259 44.59 29.23 -0.39
N ASP A 260 44.25 29.33 0.90
CA ASP A 260 45.26 29.34 1.97
C ASP A 260 46.02 28.01 1.99
N GLN A 261 47.35 28.09 1.99
CA GLN A 261 48.27 26.96 2.04
C GLN A 261 48.51 26.46 3.48
N ASN A 262 48.15 27.23 4.50
CA ASN A 262 48.36 26.87 5.92
C ASN A 262 47.17 26.16 6.57
N ASP A 263 46.12 25.86 5.80
CA ASP A 263 44.92 25.18 6.27
C ASP A 263 45.09 23.65 6.08
N ASP A 264 46.02 23.08 6.84
CA ASP A 264 46.25 21.63 6.97
C ASP A 264 45.18 21.03 7.89
N PHE A 265 44.10 20.45 7.37
CA PHE A 265 43.21 19.61 8.18
C PHE A 265 42.61 18.42 7.42
N TYR A 266 42.85 17.23 7.99
CA TYR A 266 42.33 15.91 7.63
C TYR A 266 40.83 15.77 7.94
N ASP A 267 39.96 16.54 7.28
CA ASP A 267 38.51 16.34 7.42
C ASP A 267 37.78 16.51 6.08
N HIS A 268 37.41 15.38 5.47
CA HIS A 268 36.75 15.31 4.16
C HIS A 268 35.41 16.07 4.09
N GLU A 269 34.78 16.40 5.23
CA GLU A 269 33.53 17.17 5.25
C GLU A 269 33.73 18.67 5.03
N ARG A 270 34.96 19.22 5.16
CA ARG A 270 35.24 20.66 4.97
C ARG A 270 35.82 21.05 3.61
N GLU A 271 36.25 20.09 2.77
CA GLU A 271 36.78 20.40 1.43
C GLU A 271 35.77 21.18 0.55
N GLN A 272 34.47 20.98 0.77
CA GLN A 272 33.42 21.66 0.01
C GLN A 272 33.13 23.11 0.45
N ASN A 273 33.74 23.57 1.56
CA ASN A 273 33.48 24.90 2.14
C ASN A 273 34.70 25.83 2.16
N LYS A 274 35.84 25.44 1.56
CA LYS A 274 37.03 26.30 1.50
C LYS A 274 36.70 27.52 0.64
N LYS A 275 36.68 28.71 1.24
CA LYS A 275 36.50 29.96 0.50
C LYS A 275 37.84 30.39 -0.09
N PRO A 276 37.92 30.69 -1.39
CA PRO A 276 39.15 31.19 -1.98
C PRO A 276 39.47 32.58 -1.42
N ILE A 277 40.75 32.83 -1.16
CA ILE A 277 41.27 34.12 -0.72
C ILE A 277 41.14 35.14 -1.86
N ASN A 278 41.57 34.73 -3.07
CA ASN A 278 41.49 35.54 -4.28
C ASN A 278 40.81 34.76 -5.41
N LYS A 279 40.10 35.50 -6.27
CA LYS A 279 39.46 35.00 -7.48
C LYS A 279 39.89 35.84 -8.68
N TYR A 280 40.44 35.19 -9.68
CA TYR A 280 40.86 35.84 -10.93
C TYR A 280 39.98 35.33 -12.07
N ILE A 281 39.30 36.24 -12.76
CA ILE A 281 38.26 35.90 -13.74
C ILE A 281 38.76 36.18 -15.15
N PHE A 282 38.65 35.19 -16.03
CA PHE A 282 39.13 35.27 -17.41
C PHE A 282 38.01 34.88 -18.39
N PRO A 283 37.43 35.85 -19.14
CA PRO A 283 36.43 35.55 -20.14
C PRO A 283 37.04 34.84 -21.36
N TYR A 284 36.23 34.03 -22.02
CA TYR A 284 36.51 33.54 -23.36
C TYR A 284 35.68 34.36 -24.35
N THR A 285 36.35 35.14 -25.21
CA THR A 285 35.71 36.00 -26.21
C THR A 285 36.25 35.65 -27.61
N GLN A 286 35.83 34.51 -28.17
CA GLN A 286 36.03 34.23 -29.60
C GLN A 286 34.72 34.32 -30.39
N LYS A 287 34.85 34.78 -31.64
CA LYS A 287 33.73 35.09 -32.58
C LYS A 287 32.94 33.86 -33.05
N ASN A 288 33.45 32.65 -32.88
CA ASN A 288 32.85 31.39 -33.35
C ASN A 288 32.15 30.60 -32.22
N SER A 289 32.02 31.17 -31.03
CA SER A 289 31.20 30.58 -29.96
C SER A 289 29.71 30.77 -30.24
N SER A 290 28.91 29.77 -29.89
CA SER A 290 27.46 29.78 -30.00
C SER A 290 26.81 29.34 -28.70
N GLU A 291 25.64 29.90 -28.40
CA GLU A 291 24.84 29.48 -27.25
C GLU A 291 24.53 27.97 -27.33
N ILE A 292 24.51 27.30 -26.18
CA ILE A 292 24.00 25.92 -26.10
C ILE A 292 22.48 25.98 -26.25
N SER A 293 22.00 25.70 -27.46
CA SER A 293 20.58 25.61 -27.78
C SER A 293 20.25 24.24 -28.36
N ILE A 294 19.20 23.60 -27.86
CA ILE A 294 18.71 22.31 -28.36
C ILE A 294 17.36 22.52 -29.03
N ASN A 295 17.37 22.54 -30.37
CA ASN A 295 16.14 22.53 -31.17
C ASN A 295 15.54 21.13 -31.17
N PHE A 296 14.30 21.01 -30.71
CA PHE A 296 13.58 19.73 -30.64
C PHE A 296 13.41 19.08 -32.01
N ASP A 297 13.16 19.88 -33.06
CA ASP A 297 12.93 19.37 -34.42
C ASP A 297 14.16 18.64 -34.98
N ASN A 298 15.35 18.90 -34.43
CA ASN A 298 16.61 18.25 -34.84
C ASN A 298 16.82 16.88 -34.18
N LEU A 299 15.92 16.42 -33.31
CA LEU A 299 16.03 15.13 -32.61
C LEU A 299 15.35 13.96 -33.35
N ASP A 300 14.61 14.23 -34.44
CA ASP A 300 13.82 13.24 -35.18
C ASP A 300 12.79 12.49 -34.30
N ILE A 301 12.24 13.16 -33.28
CA ILE A 301 11.20 12.61 -32.39
C ILE A 301 9.85 13.23 -32.71
N LYS A 302 8.81 12.39 -32.82
CA LYS A 302 7.43 12.85 -33.04
C LYS A 302 6.80 13.28 -31.71
N ASN A 303 6.61 14.58 -31.52
CA ASN A 303 5.80 15.16 -30.45
C ASN A 303 5.19 16.48 -30.95
N GLU A 304 3.87 16.55 -30.99
CA GLU A 304 3.13 17.69 -31.58
C GLU A 304 3.24 18.97 -30.73
N TYR A 305 3.48 18.82 -29.43
CA TYR A 305 3.51 19.91 -28.46
C TYR A 305 4.88 20.60 -28.35
N LEU A 306 5.92 20.04 -28.99
CA LEU A 306 7.29 20.58 -28.99
C LEU A 306 7.77 21.02 -30.38
N LYS A 307 6.88 21.04 -31.37
CA LYS A 307 7.25 21.46 -32.72
C LYS A 307 7.78 22.91 -32.72
N GLY A 308 9.00 23.10 -33.23
CA GLY A 308 9.68 24.39 -33.22
C GLY A 308 10.17 24.86 -31.83
N TYR A 309 10.07 24.02 -30.80
CA TYR A 309 10.56 24.36 -29.47
C TYR A 309 12.09 24.31 -29.41
N ILE A 310 12.69 25.30 -28.75
CA ILE A 310 14.13 25.41 -28.56
C ILE A 310 14.43 25.59 -27.08
N PHE A 311 15.15 24.63 -26.51
CA PHE A 311 15.77 24.79 -25.20
C PHE A 311 16.97 25.73 -25.31
N LYS A 312 17.09 26.69 -24.39
CA LYS A 312 18.19 27.65 -24.30
C LYS A 312 18.93 27.51 -22.97
N PHE A 313 20.24 27.30 -23.02
CA PHE A 313 21.04 27.17 -21.82
C PHE A 313 21.17 28.47 -21.04
N SER A 314 21.03 29.63 -21.69
CA SER A 314 20.96 30.92 -20.97
C SER A 314 19.80 30.99 -19.96
N GLU A 315 18.75 30.19 -20.17
CA GLU A 315 17.57 30.11 -19.29
C GLU A 315 17.70 29.00 -18.22
N VAL A 316 18.80 28.26 -18.19
CA VAL A 316 18.94 27.04 -17.37
C VAL A 316 18.77 27.29 -15.86
N LYS A 317 19.16 28.48 -15.36
CA LYS A 317 18.93 28.86 -13.95
C LYS A 317 17.44 28.95 -13.60
N LEU A 318 16.61 29.41 -14.53
CA LEU A 318 15.16 29.49 -14.33
C LEU A 318 14.56 28.08 -14.39
N ILE A 319 15.02 27.26 -15.34
CA ILE A 319 14.61 25.86 -15.49
C ILE A 319 14.94 25.06 -14.23
N GLU A 320 16.16 25.18 -13.72
CA GLU A 320 16.59 24.50 -12.49
C GLU A 320 15.73 24.91 -11.28
N ARG A 321 15.44 26.22 -11.12
CA ARG A 321 14.55 26.69 -10.06
C ARG A 321 13.14 26.12 -10.19
N ALA A 322 12.61 26.04 -11.41
CA ALA A 322 11.29 25.45 -11.66
C ALA A 322 11.27 23.96 -11.29
N ILE A 323 12.29 23.18 -11.71
CA ILE A 323 12.45 21.77 -11.37
C ILE A 323 12.50 21.58 -9.85
N ARG A 324 13.35 22.34 -9.14
CA ARG A 324 13.46 22.26 -7.68
C ARG A 324 12.13 22.61 -6.98
N LYS A 325 11.39 23.59 -7.48
CA LYS A 325 10.09 23.98 -6.92
C LYS A 325 9.05 22.87 -7.09
N GLU A 326 9.02 22.23 -8.26
CA GLU A 326 8.14 21.10 -8.53
C GLU A 326 8.47 19.90 -7.65
N GLU A 327 9.76 19.59 -7.47
CA GLU A 327 10.22 18.52 -6.58
C GLU A 327 9.81 18.77 -5.12
N LEU A 328 9.95 20.00 -4.63
CA LEU A 328 9.47 20.39 -3.29
C LEU A 328 7.94 20.29 -3.15
N LEU A 329 7.20 20.59 -4.22
CA LEU A 329 5.74 20.50 -4.20
C LEU A 329 5.28 19.04 -4.17
N ILE A 330 5.88 18.17 -4.98
CA ILE A 330 5.61 16.73 -4.97
C ILE A 330 5.96 16.15 -3.60
N ASP A 331 7.10 16.55 -3.02
CA ASP A 331 7.53 16.13 -1.70
C ASP A 331 6.52 16.50 -0.61
N SER A 332 6.00 17.74 -0.65
CA SER A 332 4.97 18.22 0.27
C SER A 332 3.65 17.45 0.12
N LEU A 333 3.22 17.19 -1.12
CA LEU A 333 1.97 16.47 -1.40
C LEU A 333 2.04 15.00 -0.95
N GLU A 334 3.20 14.36 -1.13
CA GLU A 334 3.42 13.01 -0.66
C GLU A 334 3.36 12.93 0.87
N LEU A 335 4.05 13.86 1.56
CA LEU A 335 4.00 13.96 3.02
C LEU A 335 2.56 14.16 3.52
N GLU A 336 1.82 15.08 2.91
CA GLU A 336 0.41 15.34 3.22
C GLU A 336 -0.44 14.06 3.03
N THR A 337 -0.22 13.33 1.94
CA THR A 337 -0.91 12.07 1.64
C THR A 337 -0.70 11.02 2.74
N PHE A 338 0.53 10.87 3.25
CA PHE A 338 0.79 9.95 4.36
C PHE A 338 0.11 10.38 5.66
N ASN A 339 0.16 11.67 5.98
CA ASN A 339 -0.49 12.19 7.18
C ASN A 339 -2.02 12.09 7.11
N LEU A 340 -2.64 12.34 5.96
CA LEU A 340 -4.07 12.13 5.75
C LEU A 340 -4.49 10.66 5.94
N LYS A 341 -3.66 9.71 5.49
CA LYS A 341 -3.90 8.28 5.75
C LYS A 341 -3.85 7.96 7.25
N LEU A 342 -2.90 8.54 8.00
CA LEU A 342 -2.85 8.36 9.45
C LEU A 342 -4.05 9.00 10.15
N ASP A 343 -4.45 10.21 9.75
CA ASP A 343 -5.65 10.89 10.26
C ASP A 343 -6.90 10.01 10.05
N SER A 344 -7.05 9.41 8.85
CA SER A 344 -8.15 8.49 8.55
C SER A 344 -8.15 7.24 9.44
N ILE A 345 -6.99 6.61 9.65
CA ILE A 345 -6.86 5.44 10.54
C ILE A 345 -7.20 5.82 11.99
N PHE A 346 -6.69 6.96 12.46
CA PHE A 346 -6.96 7.48 13.80
C PHE A 346 -8.45 7.74 14.03
N GLN A 347 -9.12 8.41 13.07
CA GLN A 347 -10.55 8.67 13.13
C GLN A 347 -11.37 7.38 13.11
N GLU A 348 -11.00 6.40 12.28
CA GLU A 348 -11.68 5.10 12.21
C GLU A 348 -11.63 4.37 13.55
N TYR A 349 -10.47 4.31 14.21
CA TYR A 349 -10.35 3.70 15.52
C TYR A 349 -11.12 4.46 16.61
N ASN A 350 -11.12 5.80 16.60
CA ASN A 350 -11.95 6.58 17.52
C ASN A 350 -13.46 6.34 17.31
N ASN A 351 -13.91 6.20 16.06
CA ASN A 351 -15.28 5.81 15.77
C ASN A 351 -15.62 4.41 16.30
N GLN A 352 -14.67 3.46 16.22
CA GLN A 352 -14.85 2.13 16.80
C GLN A 352 -14.92 2.18 18.33
N LEU A 353 -14.10 2.99 19.00
CA LEU A 353 -14.18 3.20 20.45
C LEU A 353 -15.53 3.78 20.87
N LEU A 354 -16.06 4.76 20.13
CA LEU A 354 -17.38 5.35 20.42
C LEU A 354 -18.54 4.37 20.19
N LYS A 355 -18.36 3.40 19.28
CA LYS A 355 -19.33 2.32 19.04
C LYS A 355 -19.20 1.17 20.04
N ASN A 356 -18.13 1.11 20.84
CA ASN A 356 -17.98 0.08 21.86
C ASN A 356 -19.09 0.27 22.93
N PRO A 357 -19.99 -0.70 23.11
CA PRO A 357 -21.12 -0.58 24.03
C PRO A 357 -20.70 -0.44 25.50
N TYR A 358 -19.49 -0.88 25.86
CA TYR A 358 -18.94 -0.73 27.22
C TYR A 358 -18.35 0.68 27.47
N ASN A 359 -18.17 1.50 26.42
CA ASN A 359 -17.58 2.83 26.51
C ASN A 359 -18.60 3.90 26.92
N SER A 360 -19.14 3.75 28.13
CA SER A 360 -20.15 4.68 28.67
C SER A 360 -19.65 6.13 28.80
N ASP A 361 -18.36 6.31 29.08
CA ASP A 361 -17.71 7.63 29.24
C ASP A 361 -17.25 8.26 27.93
N LYS A 362 -17.50 7.61 26.78
CA LYS A 362 -17.10 8.07 25.44
C LYS A 362 -15.61 8.39 25.33
N MET A 363 -14.77 7.56 25.95
CA MET A 363 -13.32 7.69 25.87
C MET A 363 -12.84 7.50 24.43
N VAL A 364 -11.89 8.33 24.00
CA VAL A 364 -11.27 8.30 22.67
C VAL A 364 -9.77 8.52 22.80
N MET A 365 -9.01 8.18 21.77
CA MET A 365 -7.59 8.56 21.69
C MET A 365 -7.50 10.07 21.44
N GLU A 366 -6.63 10.76 22.17
CA GLU A 366 -6.52 12.22 22.15
C GLU A 366 -5.65 12.75 21.01
N SER A 367 -4.56 12.04 20.70
CA SER A 367 -3.59 12.46 19.68
C SER A 367 -2.75 11.30 19.15
N PHE A 368 -2.01 11.57 18.08
CA PHE A 368 -0.99 10.68 17.53
C PHE A 368 0.10 11.51 16.84
N ASP A 369 1.27 10.92 16.63
CA ASP A 369 2.40 11.59 15.97
C ASP A 369 2.21 11.65 14.44
N LYS A 370 2.44 12.84 13.88
CA LYS A 370 2.48 13.04 12.42
C LYS A 370 3.91 12.91 11.89
N ILE A 371 4.02 12.53 10.62
CA ILE A 371 5.31 12.49 9.93
C ILE A 371 5.77 13.93 9.68
N GLY A 372 6.99 14.24 10.13
CA GLY A 372 7.62 15.55 10.00
C GLY A 372 8.32 15.78 8.65
N THR A 373 8.72 17.02 8.42
CA THR A 373 9.47 17.47 7.23
C THR A 373 10.98 17.31 7.35
N ASP A 374 11.47 17.04 8.56
CA ASP A 374 12.89 16.98 8.94
C ASP A 374 13.53 15.59 8.74
N LEU A 375 12.83 14.68 8.07
CA LEU A 375 13.33 13.36 7.75
C LEU A 375 14.49 13.45 6.75
N LYS A 376 15.58 12.75 7.08
CA LYS A 376 16.73 12.57 6.19
C LYS A 376 16.74 11.14 5.68
N ALA A 377 17.00 10.99 4.39
CA ALA A 377 17.22 9.69 3.80
C ALA A 377 18.72 9.35 3.84
N ASP A 378 19.05 8.13 4.23
CA ASP A 378 20.42 7.62 4.16
C ASP A 378 20.81 7.33 2.71
N TYR A 379 22.11 7.13 2.45
CA TYR A 379 22.66 6.90 1.10
C TYR A 379 21.96 5.77 0.32
N ASN A 380 21.37 4.78 1.02
CA ASN A 380 20.71 3.62 0.42
C ASN A 380 19.18 3.69 0.43
N GLN A 381 18.58 4.80 0.84
CA GLN A 381 17.13 4.93 0.98
C GLN A 381 16.62 6.20 0.28
N THR A 382 15.44 6.11 -0.30
CA THR A 382 14.68 7.27 -0.78
C THR A 382 13.89 7.89 0.36
N LEU A 383 13.58 9.19 0.25
CA LEU A 383 12.75 9.87 1.25
C LEU A 383 11.34 9.25 1.36
N THR A 384 10.77 8.79 0.24
CA THR A 384 9.54 8.01 0.18
C THR A 384 9.61 6.75 1.04
N GLU A 385 10.71 5.97 0.96
CA GLU A 385 10.88 4.76 1.76
C GLU A 385 10.98 5.09 3.26
N VAL A 386 11.71 6.13 3.63
CA VAL A 386 11.81 6.59 5.03
C VAL A 386 10.43 7.00 5.56
N ARG A 387 9.65 7.75 4.78
CA ARG A 387 8.27 8.12 5.13
C ARG A 387 7.38 6.91 5.28
N GLN A 388 7.49 5.92 4.39
CA GLN A 388 6.70 4.69 4.47
C GLN A 388 7.02 3.88 5.74
N ILE A 389 8.29 3.84 6.16
CA ILE A 389 8.69 3.22 7.44
C ILE A 389 8.06 3.97 8.61
N LYS A 390 8.16 5.31 8.63
CA LYS A 390 7.56 6.15 9.68
C LYS A 390 6.04 6.01 9.74
N PHE A 391 5.37 5.98 8.59
CA PHE A 391 3.95 5.70 8.48
C PHE A 391 3.58 4.37 9.16
N ASN A 392 4.31 3.29 8.87
CA ASN A 392 4.05 1.98 9.46
C ASN A 392 4.28 1.97 10.98
N GLN A 393 5.30 2.68 11.46
CA GLN A 393 5.57 2.85 12.90
C GLN A 393 4.41 3.56 13.59
N TYR A 394 3.98 4.71 13.07
CA TYR A 394 2.89 5.49 13.67
C TYR A 394 1.54 4.79 13.56
N LYS A 395 1.25 4.14 12.44
CA LYS A 395 0.09 3.25 12.31
C LYS A 395 0.08 2.19 13.41
N SER A 396 1.20 1.51 13.64
CA SER A 396 1.30 0.48 14.68
C SER A 396 1.13 1.06 16.09
N SER A 397 1.62 2.28 16.32
CA SER A 397 1.42 3.01 17.58
C SER A 397 -0.06 3.31 17.84
N ILE A 398 -0.76 3.88 16.84
CA ILE A 398 -2.21 4.14 16.91
C ILE A 398 -2.97 2.84 17.22
N GLN A 399 -2.64 1.76 16.50
CA GLN A 399 -3.27 0.45 16.70
C GLN A 399 -3.09 -0.06 18.14
N LYS A 400 -1.87 0.04 18.68
CA LYS A 400 -1.58 -0.37 20.05
C LYS A 400 -2.39 0.45 21.06
N THR A 401 -2.37 1.79 20.95
CA THR A 401 -3.13 2.67 21.84
C THR A 401 -4.63 2.37 21.79
N PHE A 402 -5.18 2.10 20.60
CA PHE A 402 -6.57 1.66 20.45
C PHE A 402 -6.86 0.37 21.23
N TYR A 403 -6.05 -0.68 21.05
CA TYR A 403 -6.27 -1.95 21.74
C TYR A 403 -6.14 -1.84 23.26
N ASP A 404 -5.15 -1.07 23.72
CA ASP A 404 -4.93 -0.82 25.15
C ASP A 404 -6.13 -0.08 25.76
N LEU A 405 -6.61 0.98 25.10
CA LEU A 405 -7.76 1.75 25.57
C LEU A 405 -9.06 0.94 25.51
N ASN A 406 -9.31 0.22 24.40
CA ASN A 406 -10.50 -0.60 24.24
C ASN A 406 -10.59 -1.71 25.30
N THR A 407 -9.47 -2.34 25.63
CA THR A 407 -9.39 -3.35 26.69
C THR A 407 -9.56 -2.74 28.08
N LYS A 408 -9.03 -1.53 28.29
CA LYS A 408 -9.12 -0.80 29.55
C LYS A 408 -10.57 -0.42 29.86
N ILE A 409 -11.32 0.10 28.89
CA ILE A 409 -12.74 0.48 29.03
C ILE A 409 -13.57 -0.66 29.62
N GLU A 410 -13.46 -1.86 29.05
CA GLU A 410 -14.22 -3.02 29.53
C GLU A 410 -13.85 -3.41 30.97
N LYS A 411 -12.55 -3.44 31.27
CA LYS A 411 -12.04 -3.79 32.60
C LYS A 411 -12.41 -2.76 33.67
N GLU A 412 -12.36 -1.47 33.33
CA GLU A 412 -12.75 -0.39 34.24
C GLU A 412 -14.24 -0.43 34.53
N LEU A 413 -15.10 -0.58 33.52
CA LEU A 413 -16.54 -0.70 33.75
C LEU A 413 -16.88 -1.92 34.60
N LYS A 414 -16.25 -3.08 34.30
CA LYS A 414 -16.45 -4.31 35.07
C LYS A 414 -16.06 -4.17 36.54
N SER A 415 -15.03 -3.38 36.86
CA SER A 415 -14.57 -3.21 38.25
C SER A 415 -15.29 -2.08 39.00
N THR A 416 -15.61 -0.98 38.34
CA THR A 416 -16.22 0.21 38.97
C THR A 416 -17.75 0.12 39.05
N ASN A 417 -18.40 -0.47 38.04
CA ASN A 417 -19.85 -0.62 37.99
C ASN A 417 -20.24 -2.00 37.39
N PRO A 418 -20.02 -3.10 38.15
CA PRO A 418 -20.27 -4.45 37.67
C PRO A 418 -21.75 -4.71 37.32
N THR A 419 -22.68 -3.96 37.92
CA THR A 419 -24.12 -4.08 37.61
C THR A 419 -24.40 -3.59 36.20
N GLU A 420 -23.89 -2.41 35.84
CA GLU A 420 -24.05 -1.85 34.51
C GLU A 420 -23.30 -2.67 33.45
N PHE A 421 -22.12 -3.18 33.79
CA PHE A 421 -21.39 -4.13 32.95
C PHE A 421 -22.25 -5.36 32.61
N CYS A 422 -22.86 -6.01 33.60
CA CYS A 422 -23.73 -7.17 33.37
C CYS A 422 -24.95 -6.81 32.51
N ARG A 423 -25.55 -5.63 32.73
CA ARG A 423 -26.68 -5.15 31.91
C ARG A 423 -26.29 -5.05 30.43
N ILE A 424 -25.15 -4.44 30.14
CA ILE A 424 -24.63 -4.29 28.77
C ILE A 424 -24.24 -5.65 28.20
N TYR A 425 -23.51 -6.47 28.96
CA TYR A 425 -23.09 -7.82 28.57
C TYR A 425 -24.27 -8.67 28.09
N PHE A 426 -25.36 -8.71 28.86
CA PHE A 426 -26.56 -9.47 28.49
C PHE A 426 -27.36 -8.85 27.35
N THR A 427 -27.29 -7.53 27.17
CA THR A 427 -27.91 -6.86 26.01
C THR A 427 -27.23 -7.31 24.71
N ILE A 428 -25.91 -7.48 24.74
CA ILE A 428 -25.11 -7.92 23.58
C ILE A 428 -25.14 -9.45 23.43
N ASN A 429 -25.34 -10.19 24.53
CA ASN A 429 -25.34 -11.65 24.59
C ASN A 429 -26.68 -12.20 25.14
N PRO A 430 -27.79 -12.11 24.37
CA PRO A 430 -29.12 -12.52 24.84
C PRO A 430 -29.21 -14.02 25.18
N ASP A 431 -28.44 -14.87 24.50
CA ASP A 431 -28.41 -16.31 24.81
C ASP A 431 -27.79 -16.60 26.18
N GLU A 432 -26.75 -15.85 26.56
CA GLU A 432 -26.16 -15.94 27.90
C GLU A 432 -27.11 -15.39 28.96
N LYS A 433 -27.95 -14.40 28.63
CA LYS A 433 -29.02 -13.94 29.52
C LYS A 433 -30.02 -15.06 29.81
N ASN A 434 -30.48 -15.76 28.77
CA ASN A 434 -31.40 -16.89 28.92
C ASN A 434 -30.79 -18.02 29.77
N LYS A 435 -29.51 -18.35 29.56
CA LYS A 435 -28.79 -19.32 30.39
C LYS A 435 -28.69 -18.87 31.85
N ALA A 436 -28.36 -17.59 32.07
CA ALA A 436 -28.30 -17.00 33.40
C ALA A 436 -29.68 -17.05 34.09
N ASP A 437 -30.76 -16.74 33.39
CA ASP A 437 -32.12 -16.77 33.92
C ASP A 437 -32.53 -18.18 34.39
N LYS A 438 -32.31 -19.19 33.54
CA LYS A 438 -32.58 -20.59 33.91
C LYS A 438 -31.71 -21.02 35.10
N LYS A 439 -30.42 -20.69 35.07
CA LYS A 439 -29.48 -21.10 36.12
C LYS A 439 -29.73 -20.40 37.45
N TYR A 440 -30.22 -19.16 37.41
CA TYR A 440 -30.63 -18.43 38.59
C TYR A 440 -31.75 -19.14 39.32
N LEU A 441 -32.77 -19.66 38.62
CA LEU A 441 -33.86 -20.42 39.25
C LEU A 441 -33.33 -21.64 40.00
N GLU A 442 -32.36 -22.35 39.42
CA GLU A 442 -31.72 -23.50 40.08
C GLU A 442 -30.95 -23.12 41.35
N CYS A 443 -30.31 -21.94 41.36
CA CYS A 443 -29.34 -21.56 42.39
C CYS A 443 -29.69 -20.34 43.25
N ARG A 444 -30.89 -19.76 43.13
CA ARG A 444 -31.24 -18.47 43.73
C ARG A 444 -30.99 -18.39 45.25
N CYS A 445 -31.10 -19.51 45.97
CA CYS A 445 -30.89 -19.55 47.42
C CYS A 445 -29.45 -19.24 47.87
N ASN A 446 -28.47 -19.35 46.97
CA ASN A 446 -27.06 -19.09 47.28
C ASN A 446 -26.64 -17.63 47.07
N TYR A 447 -27.53 -16.76 46.60
CA TYR A 447 -27.20 -15.38 46.19
C TYR A 447 -28.11 -14.37 46.88
N LYS A 448 -27.54 -13.23 47.27
CA LYS A 448 -28.28 -12.20 48.01
C LYS A 448 -29.32 -11.49 47.15
N SER A 449 -29.07 -11.41 45.85
CA SER A 449 -29.94 -10.72 44.88
C SER A 449 -29.70 -11.29 43.49
N ARG A 450 -30.58 -10.94 42.55
CA ARG A 450 -30.37 -11.29 41.14
C ARG A 450 -29.08 -10.68 40.58
N THR A 451 -28.77 -9.45 40.98
CA THR A 451 -27.56 -8.75 40.55
C THR A 451 -26.28 -9.45 41.02
N ASP A 452 -26.23 -9.93 42.27
CA ASP A 452 -25.08 -10.71 42.79
C ASP A 452 -24.88 -12.02 42.01
N PHE A 453 -25.98 -12.69 41.64
CA PHE A 453 -25.91 -13.86 40.76
C PHE A 453 -25.37 -13.51 39.37
N ASP A 454 -25.92 -12.48 38.71
CA ASP A 454 -25.55 -12.08 37.36
C ASP A 454 -24.06 -11.72 37.25
N ILE A 455 -23.51 -11.02 38.25
CA ILE A 455 -22.08 -10.70 38.33
C ILE A 455 -21.24 -11.99 38.40
N ARG A 456 -21.61 -12.92 39.28
CA ARG A 456 -20.88 -14.19 39.45
C ARG A 456 -21.06 -15.12 38.26
N PHE A 457 -22.20 -15.08 37.58
CA PHE A 457 -22.46 -15.83 36.34
C PHE A 457 -21.48 -15.40 35.26
N VAL A 458 -21.37 -14.09 35.00
CA VAL A 458 -20.47 -13.55 33.99
C VAL A 458 -18.99 -13.78 34.36
N GLU A 459 -18.67 -13.85 35.66
CA GLU A 459 -17.34 -14.24 36.13
C GLU A 459 -17.06 -15.75 36.10
N SER A 460 -18.04 -16.58 35.72
CA SER A 460 -17.95 -18.05 35.81
C SER A 460 -17.66 -18.57 37.23
N ARG A 461 -18.19 -17.87 38.24
CA ARG A 461 -18.03 -18.15 39.68
C ARG A 461 -19.33 -18.58 40.35
N ILE A 462 -20.12 -19.40 39.65
CA ILE A 462 -21.39 -19.91 40.14
C ILE A 462 -21.14 -21.11 41.05
N TYR A 463 -21.69 -21.11 42.26
CA TYR A 463 -21.69 -22.27 43.14
C TYR A 463 -22.55 -23.40 42.58
N SER A 464 -22.12 -24.65 42.75
CA SER A 464 -23.02 -25.78 42.59
C SER A 464 -24.14 -25.67 43.63
N CYS A 465 -25.37 -25.95 43.22
CA CYS A 465 -26.55 -25.67 44.01
C CYS A 465 -27.62 -26.72 43.73
N ASN A 466 -28.50 -26.95 44.71
CA ASN A 466 -29.69 -27.78 44.52
C ASN A 466 -30.96 -27.07 45.03
N CYS A 467 -31.00 -25.73 45.03
CA CYS A 467 -32.05 -24.97 45.70
C CYS A 467 -33.46 -25.43 45.30
N ARG A 468 -33.65 -25.69 44.00
CA ARG A 468 -34.89 -26.27 43.45
C ARG A 468 -35.24 -27.61 44.10
N GLU A 469 -34.28 -28.53 44.18
CA GLU A 469 -34.46 -29.86 44.80
C GLU A 469 -34.71 -29.77 46.31
N THR A 470 -34.05 -28.84 47.01
CA THR A 470 -34.28 -28.61 48.44
C THR A 470 -35.66 -28.03 48.68
N LYS A 471 -36.09 -27.04 47.88
CA LYS A 471 -37.43 -26.47 47.94
C LYS A 471 -38.52 -27.48 47.58
N TYR A 472 -38.28 -28.32 46.58
CA TYR A 472 -39.19 -29.42 46.29
C TYR A 472 -39.30 -30.36 47.50
N ARG A 473 -38.20 -30.78 48.11
CA ARG A 473 -38.24 -31.63 49.31
C ARG A 473 -38.98 -31.00 50.49
N GLU A 474 -38.84 -29.69 50.72
CA GLU A 474 -39.56 -28.96 51.76
C GLU A 474 -41.08 -28.93 51.52
N HIS A 475 -41.52 -28.86 50.26
CA HIS A 475 -42.92 -28.60 49.90
C HIS A 475 -43.59 -29.72 49.10
N ALA A 476 -42.93 -30.86 48.86
CA ALA A 476 -43.40 -31.93 47.96
C ALA A 476 -44.80 -32.41 48.29
N LYS A 477 -45.18 -32.40 49.57
CA LYS A 477 -46.51 -32.81 50.05
C LYS A 477 -47.65 -31.87 49.63
N LEU A 478 -47.34 -30.69 49.09
CA LEU A 478 -48.32 -29.70 48.61
C LEU A 478 -48.58 -29.82 47.09
N PHE A 479 -47.79 -30.61 46.37
CA PHE A 479 -47.90 -30.76 44.92
C PHE A 479 -48.19 -32.23 44.57
N LEU A 480 -48.85 -32.45 43.44
CA LEU A 480 -49.19 -33.77 42.91
C LEU A 480 -47.93 -34.54 42.50
N ASN A 481 -46.97 -33.84 41.91
CA ASN A 481 -45.71 -34.39 41.47
C ASN A 481 -44.65 -33.27 41.32
N LYS A 482 -43.44 -33.67 40.92
CA LYS A 482 -42.32 -32.73 40.72
C LYS A 482 -42.52 -31.80 39.54
N GLU A 483 -43.20 -32.25 38.48
CA GLU A 483 -43.44 -31.46 37.28
C GLU A 483 -44.35 -30.26 37.59
N GLU A 484 -45.44 -30.49 38.32
CA GLU A 484 -46.32 -29.41 38.80
C GLU A 484 -45.56 -28.43 39.70
N PHE A 485 -44.70 -28.92 40.61
CA PHE A 485 -43.86 -28.05 41.41
C PHE A 485 -42.95 -27.17 40.54
N ASP A 486 -42.28 -27.77 39.56
CA ASP A 486 -41.35 -27.08 38.66
C ASP A 486 -42.08 -25.99 37.85
N ASP A 487 -43.30 -26.25 37.37
CA ASP A 487 -44.13 -25.27 36.65
C ASP A 487 -44.43 -24.02 37.49
N PHE A 488 -44.78 -24.17 38.78
CA PHE A 488 -45.00 -23.03 39.66
C PHE A 488 -43.69 -22.36 40.10
N TYR A 489 -42.63 -23.15 40.30
CA TYR A 489 -41.33 -22.64 40.71
C TYR A 489 -40.69 -21.77 39.62
N ASP A 490 -40.88 -22.13 38.36
CA ASP A 490 -40.35 -21.42 37.18
C ASP A 490 -41.08 -20.10 36.89
N GLN A 491 -42.30 -19.92 37.41
CA GLN A 491 -43.03 -18.65 37.34
C GLN A 491 -42.47 -17.56 38.27
N GLY A 492 -41.50 -17.91 39.13
CA GLY A 492 -40.80 -16.97 39.99
C GLY A 492 -41.29 -16.96 41.43
N GLU A 493 -40.48 -16.38 42.31
CA GLU A 493 -40.60 -16.53 43.77
C GLU A 493 -41.91 -15.98 44.34
N VAL A 494 -42.41 -14.86 43.81
CA VAL A 494 -43.66 -14.24 44.29
C VAL A 494 -44.86 -15.15 44.03
N ILE A 495 -44.94 -15.73 42.83
CA ILE A 495 -46.03 -16.63 42.45
C ILE A 495 -45.92 -17.93 43.23
N PHE A 496 -44.72 -18.52 43.26
CA PHE A 496 -44.43 -19.73 44.02
C PHE A 496 -44.80 -19.61 45.50
N ASN A 497 -44.38 -18.54 46.20
CA ASN A 497 -44.65 -18.39 47.63
C ASN A 497 -46.15 -18.20 47.93
N LYS A 498 -46.88 -17.47 47.08
CA LYS A 498 -48.34 -17.34 47.20
C LYS A 498 -49.05 -18.69 47.04
N GLU A 499 -48.60 -19.49 46.07
CA GLU A 499 -49.15 -20.83 45.84
C GLU A 499 -48.89 -21.75 47.04
N ILE A 500 -47.67 -21.74 47.58
CA ILE A 500 -47.31 -22.49 48.79
C ILE A 500 -48.21 -22.11 49.97
N GLU A 501 -48.43 -20.82 50.19
CA GLU A 501 -49.29 -20.32 51.26
C GLU A 501 -50.73 -20.80 51.09
N ALA A 502 -51.30 -20.63 49.89
CA ALA A 502 -52.66 -21.07 49.58
C ALA A 502 -52.84 -22.58 49.78
N ARG A 503 -51.92 -23.40 49.29
CA ARG A 503 -51.98 -24.86 49.44
C ARG A 503 -51.74 -25.32 50.88
N SER A 504 -50.88 -24.63 51.62
CA SER A 504 -50.67 -24.93 53.04
C SER A 504 -51.94 -24.67 53.85
N ILE A 505 -52.66 -23.58 53.56
CA ILE A 505 -53.95 -23.24 54.17
C ILE A 505 -55.00 -24.32 53.85
N GLU A 506 -55.12 -24.72 52.58
CA GLU A 506 -56.10 -25.75 52.19
C GLU A 506 -55.79 -27.11 52.82
N LYS A 507 -54.51 -27.50 52.91
CA LYS A 507 -54.10 -28.73 53.57
C LYS A 507 -54.34 -28.71 55.08
N GLU A 508 -54.09 -27.57 55.73
CA GLU A 508 -54.40 -27.38 57.15
C GLU A 508 -55.91 -27.55 57.39
N LYS A 509 -56.74 -26.95 56.54
CA LYS A 509 -58.21 -27.12 56.55
C LYS A 509 -58.62 -28.58 56.38
N GLU A 510 -58.09 -29.29 55.38
CA GLU A 510 -58.38 -30.71 55.15
C GLU A 510 -58.04 -31.59 56.35
N MET A 511 -56.88 -31.37 56.98
CA MET A 511 -56.45 -32.13 58.16
C MET A 511 -57.41 -31.94 59.34
N VAL A 512 -57.88 -30.72 59.57
CA VAL A 512 -58.83 -30.45 60.68
C VAL A 512 -60.20 -31.05 60.38
N ILE A 513 -60.65 -30.99 59.14
CA ILE A 513 -61.90 -31.62 58.70
C ILE A 513 -61.82 -33.14 58.86
N ALA A 514 -60.74 -33.76 58.41
CA ALA A 514 -60.49 -35.19 58.58
C ALA A 514 -60.48 -35.56 60.06
N PHE A 515 -59.79 -34.79 60.91
CA PHE A 515 -59.79 -34.98 62.36
C PHE A 515 -61.20 -34.95 62.97
N ILE A 516 -62.05 -34.00 62.59
CA ILE A 516 -63.45 -33.95 63.08
C ILE A 516 -64.23 -35.17 62.60
N ASN A 517 -64.10 -35.55 61.32
CA ASN A 517 -64.86 -36.65 60.74
C ASN A 517 -64.43 -38.03 61.28
N GLU A 518 -63.12 -38.26 61.45
CA GLU A 518 -62.57 -39.49 62.04
C GLU A 518 -63.04 -39.69 63.49
N ASN A 519 -63.30 -38.60 64.21
CA ASN A 519 -63.80 -38.61 65.58
C ASN A 519 -65.31 -38.33 65.67
N SER A 520 -66.04 -38.44 64.56
CA SER A 520 -67.47 -38.09 64.48
C SER A 520 -68.34 -38.83 65.49
N SER A 521 -68.10 -40.14 65.72
CA SER A 521 -68.84 -40.96 66.70
C SER A 521 -68.71 -40.49 68.14
N ASP A 522 -67.57 -39.89 68.48
CA ASP A 522 -67.31 -39.34 69.81
C ASP A 522 -67.94 -37.96 69.91
N ILE A 523 -67.67 -37.11 68.92
CA ILE A 523 -68.22 -35.74 68.81
C ILE A 523 -69.74 -35.74 68.84
N GLU A 524 -70.39 -36.74 68.24
CA GLU A 524 -71.85 -36.88 68.17
C GLU A 524 -72.55 -36.80 69.55
N LYS A 525 -71.88 -37.33 70.60
CA LYS A 525 -72.44 -37.47 71.95
C LYS A 525 -72.06 -36.32 72.89
N LEU A 526 -71.06 -35.52 72.51
CA LEU A 526 -70.54 -34.44 73.34
C LEU A 526 -71.57 -33.32 73.54
N ASP A 527 -71.53 -32.69 74.71
CA ASP A 527 -72.33 -31.49 74.98
C ASP A 527 -71.44 -30.25 75.01
N PHE A 528 -71.43 -29.51 73.91
CA PHE A 528 -70.68 -28.26 73.80
C PHE A 528 -71.38 -27.08 74.48
N LYS A 529 -72.57 -27.31 75.06
CA LYS A 529 -73.33 -26.23 75.66
C LYS A 529 -72.62 -25.70 76.91
N ASP A 530 -72.49 -24.38 77.00
CA ASP A 530 -71.87 -23.69 78.13
C ASP A 530 -70.40 -24.10 78.40
N VAL A 531 -69.75 -24.80 77.47
CA VAL A 531 -68.38 -25.35 77.62
C VAL A 531 -67.34 -24.26 77.90
N ASN A 532 -67.56 -23.04 77.41
CA ASN A 532 -66.65 -21.92 77.63
C ASN A 532 -66.52 -21.56 79.13
N ASN A 533 -67.58 -21.79 79.91
CA ASN A 533 -67.65 -21.38 81.31
C ASN A 533 -67.62 -22.58 82.28
N ASN A 534 -67.97 -23.80 81.85
CA ASN A 534 -68.00 -24.97 82.73
C ASN A 534 -67.47 -26.25 82.04
N PRO A 535 -66.14 -26.36 81.81
CA PRO A 535 -65.53 -27.49 81.12
C PRO A 535 -65.38 -28.69 82.07
N SER A 536 -66.49 -29.28 82.52
CA SER A 536 -66.44 -30.47 83.39
C SER A 536 -66.02 -31.76 82.65
N ASP A 537 -66.12 -31.77 81.31
CA ASP A 537 -65.74 -32.88 80.45
C ASP A 537 -64.45 -32.56 79.67
N LYS A 538 -63.39 -33.35 79.91
CA LYS A 538 -62.08 -33.19 79.28
C LYS A 538 -62.13 -33.35 77.76
N PHE A 539 -63.01 -34.19 77.22
CA PHE A 539 -63.13 -34.40 75.78
C PHE A 539 -63.81 -33.20 75.11
N VAL A 540 -64.90 -32.69 75.69
CA VAL A 540 -65.56 -31.49 75.17
C VAL A 540 -64.61 -30.29 75.19
N SER A 541 -63.86 -30.10 76.29
CA SER A 541 -62.88 -29.01 76.39
C SER A 541 -61.74 -29.13 75.36
N PHE A 542 -61.28 -30.35 75.07
CA PHE A 542 -60.27 -30.59 74.04
C PHE A 542 -60.76 -30.18 72.66
N TYR A 543 -61.91 -30.72 72.20
CA TYR A 543 -62.46 -30.39 70.88
C TYR A 543 -62.84 -28.90 70.77
N TYR A 544 -63.39 -28.31 71.83
CA TYR A 544 -63.70 -26.87 71.85
C TYR A 544 -62.44 -26.02 71.68
N LYS A 545 -61.36 -26.35 72.39
CA LYS A 545 -60.08 -25.64 72.27
C LYS A 545 -59.48 -25.83 70.87
N THR A 546 -59.35 -27.07 70.41
CA THR A 546 -58.80 -27.40 69.10
C THR A 546 -59.52 -26.67 67.98
N ILE A 547 -60.85 -26.58 68.02
CA ILE A 547 -61.62 -25.89 66.98
C ILE A 547 -61.44 -24.38 67.05
N ASN A 548 -61.42 -23.81 68.27
CA ASN A 548 -61.23 -22.38 68.45
C ASN A 548 -59.81 -21.88 68.21
N ASP A 549 -58.80 -22.76 68.24
CA ASP A 549 -57.44 -22.43 67.80
C ASP A 549 -57.43 -22.00 66.31
N TYR A 550 -58.44 -22.38 65.53
CA TYR A 550 -58.62 -21.96 64.13
C TYR A 550 -59.51 -20.73 63.93
N LYS A 551 -59.97 -20.06 64.99
CA LYS A 551 -60.95 -18.96 64.91
C LYS A 551 -60.52 -17.78 64.02
N SER A 552 -59.22 -17.51 63.91
CA SER A 552 -58.66 -16.45 63.06
C SER A 552 -58.41 -16.88 61.61
N LYS A 553 -58.65 -18.15 61.25
CA LYS A 553 -58.39 -18.70 59.92
C LYS A 553 -59.59 -18.49 59.00
N SER A 554 -59.33 -18.27 57.71
CA SER A 554 -60.38 -18.01 56.70
C SER A 554 -61.39 -19.16 56.54
N TYR A 555 -60.98 -20.39 56.86
CA TYR A 555 -61.79 -21.60 56.77
C TYR A 555 -62.48 -21.99 58.09
N TYR A 556 -62.43 -21.16 59.14
CA TYR A 556 -63.06 -21.45 60.43
C TYR A 556 -64.56 -21.71 60.33
N LEU A 557 -65.26 -20.98 59.44
CA LEU A 557 -66.68 -21.21 59.18
C LEU A 557 -66.92 -22.68 58.83
N VAL A 558 -66.19 -23.21 57.83
CA VAL A 558 -66.32 -24.59 57.35
C VAL A 558 -66.10 -25.60 58.49
N ILE A 559 -65.10 -25.37 59.34
CA ILE A 559 -64.84 -26.22 60.52
C ILE A 559 -66.07 -26.24 61.45
N VAL A 560 -66.64 -25.07 61.75
CA VAL A 560 -67.83 -24.96 62.60
C VAL A 560 -69.04 -25.63 61.95
N GLU A 561 -69.22 -25.50 60.63
CA GLU A 561 -70.32 -26.15 59.93
C GLU A 561 -70.25 -27.68 60.07
N ILE A 562 -69.07 -28.24 59.85
CA ILE A 562 -68.83 -29.69 59.95
C ILE A 562 -68.97 -30.16 61.39
N LEU A 563 -68.52 -29.38 62.37
CA LEU A 563 -68.74 -29.68 63.79
C LEU A 563 -70.23 -29.74 64.14
N ILE A 564 -71.02 -28.76 63.69
CA ILE A 564 -72.46 -28.72 63.95
C ILE A 564 -73.14 -29.93 63.30
N GLU A 565 -72.78 -30.28 62.06
CA GLU A 565 -73.36 -31.43 61.36
C GLU A 565 -73.05 -32.77 62.05
N ASN A 566 -71.86 -32.89 62.64
CA ASN A 566 -71.42 -34.11 63.33
C ASN A 566 -71.88 -34.20 64.80
N ASN A 567 -72.40 -33.13 65.41
CA ASN A 567 -72.88 -33.14 66.79
C ASN A 567 -74.41 -33.11 66.88
N ASN A 568 -75.02 -34.18 67.41
CA ASN A 568 -76.48 -34.32 67.43
C ASN A 568 -77.21 -33.20 68.18
N LYS A 569 -76.64 -32.72 69.29
CA LYS A 569 -77.26 -31.66 70.11
C LYS A 569 -77.21 -30.31 69.40
N MET A 570 -76.03 -29.92 68.90
CA MET A 570 -75.84 -28.69 68.13
C MET A 570 -76.64 -28.71 66.83
N LYS A 571 -76.66 -29.82 66.09
CA LYS A 571 -77.47 -29.98 64.88
C LYS A 571 -78.95 -29.77 65.15
N LYS A 572 -79.49 -30.42 66.18
CA LYS A 572 -80.90 -30.29 66.57
C LYS A 572 -81.25 -28.86 67.00
N GLU A 573 -80.36 -28.21 67.75
CA GLU A 573 -80.55 -26.82 68.19
C GLU A 573 -80.41 -25.82 67.04
N TRP A 574 -79.47 -26.04 66.10
CA TRP A 574 -79.34 -25.26 64.88
C TRP A 574 -80.58 -25.41 63.98
N LEU A 575 -81.13 -26.62 63.79
CA LEU A 575 -82.36 -26.81 63.02
C LEU A 575 -83.56 -26.08 63.65
N LYS A 576 -83.56 -25.90 64.97
CA LYS A 576 -84.65 -25.27 65.70
C LYS A 576 -84.55 -23.74 65.75
N TYR A 577 -83.33 -23.21 65.83
CA TYR A 577 -83.09 -21.79 66.11
C TYR A 577 -82.03 -21.13 65.22
N GLY A 578 -81.46 -21.85 64.25
CA GLY A 578 -80.36 -21.39 63.41
C GLY A 578 -80.69 -20.13 62.62
N ASP A 579 -81.94 -20.00 62.14
CA ASP A 579 -82.42 -18.81 61.45
C ASP A 579 -82.37 -17.53 62.31
N LEU A 580 -82.23 -17.65 63.63
CA LEU A 580 -82.09 -16.50 64.53
C LEU A 580 -80.67 -15.91 64.54
N PHE A 581 -79.70 -16.61 63.94
CA PHE A 581 -78.29 -16.23 63.91
C PHE A 581 -77.87 -15.83 62.49
N ALA A 582 -76.91 -14.90 62.39
CA ALA A 582 -76.41 -14.42 61.10
C ALA A 582 -75.68 -15.52 60.29
N ASN A 583 -75.06 -16.49 60.97
CA ASN A 583 -74.41 -17.66 60.38
C ASN A 583 -74.14 -18.73 61.47
N ARG A 584 -73.67 -19.90 61.03
CA ARG A 584 -73.33 -21.04 61.90
C ARG A 584 -72.25 -20.73 62.95
N VAL A 585 -71.30 -19.84 62.65
CA VAL A 585 -70.29 -19.39 63.63
C VAL A 585 -70.94 -18.62 64.78
N LYS A 586 -71.82 -17.66 64.48
CA LYS A 586 -72.50 -16.88 65.53
C LYS A 586 -73.40 -17.73 66.40
N PHE A 587 -74.01 -18.77 65.83
CA PHE A 587 -74.70 -19.78 66.62
C PHE A 587 -73.74 -20.56 67.51
N TYR A 588 -72.64 -21.09 66.98
CA TYR A 588 -71.67 -21.86 67.75
C TYR A 588 -71.07 -21.05 68.92
N GLU A 589 -70.69 -19.80 68.67
CA GLU A 589 -70.23 -18.87 69.71
C GLU A 589 -71.29 -18.70 70.80
N ALA A 590 -72.54 -18.45 70.42
CA ALA A 590 -73.62 -18.30 71.39
C ALA A 590 -73.99 -19.60 72.12
N TYR A 591 -73.93 -20.75 71.44
CA TYR A 591 -74.27 -22.07 71.99
C TYR A 591 -73.29 -22.53 73.07
N THR A 592 -72.02 -22.13 72.91
CA THR A 592 -70.93 -22.50 73.81
C THR A 592 -70.80 -21.56 75.02
N GLU A 593 -71.58 -20.48 75.07
CA GLU A 593 -71.63 -19.51 76.19
C GLU A 593 -72.78 -19.79 77.18
N GLU A 594 -72.52 -19.56 78.48
CA GLU A 594 -73.46 -19.83 79.60
C GLU A 594 -74.83 -19.14 79.49
N ASN A 595 -74.90 -18.02 78.76
CA ASN A 595 -76.13 -17.24 78.59
C ASN A 595 -76.90 -17.59 77.31
N TYR A 596 -76.61 -18.71 76.64
CA TYR A 596 -77.26 -19.13 75.39
C TYR A 596 -78.79 -19.02 75.43
N LYS A 597 -79.44 -19.48 76.51
CA LYS A 597 -80.91 -19.41 76.68
C LYS A 597 -81.43 -17.97 76.75
N GLN A 598 -80.66 -17.05 77.35
CA GLN A 598 -81.03 -15.64 77.45
C GLN A 598 -80.86 -14.95 76.09
N LYS A 599 -79.75 -15.20 75.40
CA LYS A 599 -79.51 -14.73 74.03
C LYS A 599 -80.59 -15.21 73.05
N LEU A 600 -81.00 -16.48 73.13
CA LEU A 600 -82.12 -17.00 72.35
C LEU A 600 -83.44 -16.25 72.60
N LYS A 601 -83.75 -15.90 73.86
CA LYS A 601 -84.95 -15.12 74.20
C LYS A 601 -84.89 -13.71 73.62
N GLU A 602 -83.72 -13.07 73.63
CA GLU A 602 -83.53 -11.73 73.07
C GLU A 602 -83.61 -11.73 71.54
N LEU A 603 -83.00 -12.72 70.87
CA LEU A 603 -83.07 -12.86 69.41
C LEU A 603 -84.49 -13.15 68.92
N LYS A 604 -85.26 -13.96 69.65
CA LYS A 604 -86.69 -14.21 69.35
C LYS A 604 -87.59 -12.98 69.53
N LYS A 605 -87.17 -11.96 70.28
CA LYS A 605 -87.92 -10.70 70.43
C LYS A 605 -87.62 -9.70 69.32
N ARG A 606 -86.49 -9.86 68.63
CA ARG A 606 -86.01 -8.96 67.57
C ARG A 606 -86.43 -9.42 66.16
N LYS A 607 -87.00 -10.61 66.07
CA LYS A 607 -87.53 -11.24 64.86
C LYS A 607 -89.03 -11.36 65.03
#